data_AF-A0A7G8EWI7-F1
#
_entry.id   AF-A0A7G8EWI7-F1
#
_cell.length_a   1.000
_cell.length_b   1.000
_cell.length_c   1.000
_cell.angle_alpha   90.00
_cell.angle_beta   90.00
_cell.angle_gamma   90.00
#
_symmetry.space_group_name_H-M   'P 1'
#
loop_
_entity.id
_entity.type
_entity.pdbx_description
1 polymer ?
#
loop_
_entity_poly.entity_id
_entity_poly.type
_entity_poly.pdbx_seq_one_letter_code
_entity_poly.pdbx_strand_id
1 'polypeptide(L)'
;MPPTSRQPRHLVIATGIVLIVLLLAGAAGQQAWSRQTQLTARFEQCMEQAPFKQSLKTAQPEHQLQPDDLQRHFDQFNKMYESTGLPPIWDGHQLVAWTTFHRDSIQVAKACHQSLNIERPQQQLRGTYAKPVWDPDSAIWRNS
;
A
#
# COMPACT_ATOMS: atom_id res chain seq x y z
N MET A 1 -59.43 -1.76 -39.81
CA MET A 1 -58.14 -1.06 -40.03
C MET A 1 -57.38 -1.05 -38.71
N PRO A 2 -56.27 -1.78 -38.55
CA PRO A 2 -55.45 -1.63 -37.35
C PRO A 2 -54.52 -0.41 -37.52
N PRO A 3 -54.23 0.36 -36.46
CA PRO A 3 -53.27 1.44 -36.54
C PRO A 3 -51.85 0.86 -36.57
N THR A 4 -51.13 1.13 -37.65
CA THR A 4 -49.69 0.88 -37.75
C THR A 4 -48.98 1.72 -36.70
N SER A 5 -48.50 1.09 -35.63
CA SER A 5 -47.60 1.75 -34.68
C SER A 5 -46.25 1.97 -35.39
N ARG A 6 -45.99 3.20 -35.81
CA ARG A 6 -44.62 3.63 -36.11
C ARG A 6 -43.89 3.70 -34.79
N GLN A 7 -43.20 2.61 -34.42
CA GLN A 7 -42.16 2.74 -33.41
C GLN A 7 -41.15 3.78 -33.90
N PRO A 8 -40.84 4.81 -33.10
CA PRO A 8 -39.88 5.82 -33.49
C PRO A 8 -38.51 5.15 -33.58
N ARG A 9 -38.05 4.86 -34.82
CA ARG A 9 -36.73 4.26 -35.12
C ARG A 9 -35.59 4.95 -34.37
N HIS A 10 -35.70 6.25 -34.14
CA HIS A 10 -34.74 7.05 -33.38
C HIS A 10 -34.61 6.62 -31.91
N LEU A 11 -35.70 6.16 -31.29
CA LEU A 11 -35.73 5.77 -29.88
C LEU A 11 -35.06 4.40 -29.69
N VAL A 12 -35.28 3.46 -30.62
CA VAL A 12 -34.59 2.15 -30.63
C VAL A 12 -33.08 2.31 -30.89
N ILE A 13 -32.70 3.19 -31.82
CA ILE A 13 -31.29 3.47 -32.12
C ILE A 13 -30.60 4.15 -30.93
N ALA A 14 -31.25 5.13 -30.29
CA ALA A 14 -30.71 5.81 -29.11
C ALA A 14 -30.50 4.86 -27.93
N THR A 15 -31.46 3.98 -27.64
CA THR A 15 -31.31 2.97 -26.57
C THR A 15 -30.18 1.98 -26.87
N GLY A 16 -30.05 1.55 -28.13
CA GLY A 16 -28.96 0.67 -28.56
C GLY A 16 -27.57 1.30 -28.36
N ILE A 17 -27.41 2.58 -28.72
CA ILE A 17 -26.15 3.33 -28.52
C ILE A 17 -25.84 3.47 -27.03
N VAL A 18 -26.82 3.82 -26.20
CA VAL A 18 -26.64 3.98 -24.74
C VAL A 18 -26.16 2.67 -24.09
N LEU A 19 -26.75 1.53 -24.46
CA LEU A 19 -26.33 0.22 -23.96
C LEU A 19 -24.89 -0.11 -24.35
N ILE A 20 -24.48 0.17 -25.59
CA ILE A 20 -23.11 -0.04 -26.05
C ILE A 20 -22.13 0.83 -25.25
N VAL A 21 -22.45 2.10 -25.04
CA VAL A 21 -21.61 3.02 -24.24
C VAL A 21 -21.47 2.53 -22.80
N LEU A 22 -22.55 2.07 -22.16
CA LEU A 22 -22.52 1.52 -20.80
C LEU A 22 -21.67 0.25 -20.71
N LEU A 23 -21.79 -0.66 -21.68
CA LEU A 23 -20.98 -1.89 -21.73
C LEU A 23 -19.49 -1.58 -21.90
N LEU A 24 -19.14 -0.64 -22.77
CA LEU A 24 -17.75 -0.21 -22.98
C LEU A 24 -17.18 0.47 -21.72
N ALA A 25 -17.95 1.33 -21.07
CA ALA A 25 -17.54 1.96 -19.80
C ALA A 25 -17.32 0.91 -18.69
N GLY A 26 -18.22 -0.08 -18.60
CA GLY A 26 -18.09 -1.19 -17.65
C GLY A 26 -16.84 -2.03 -17.92
N ALA A 27 -16.58 -2.40 -19.18
CA ALA A 27 -15.40 -3.17 -19.56
C ALA A 27 -14.09 -2.40 -19.29
N ALA A 28 -14.04 -1.11 -19.64
CA ALA A 28 -12.89 -0.25 -19.36
C ALA A 28 -12.64 -0.11 -17.84
N GLY A 29 -13.71 0.05 -17.05
CA GLY A 29 -13.62 0.09 -15.59
C GLY A 29 -13.07 -1.21 -14.99
N GLN A 30 -13.57 -2.37 -15.43
CA GLN A 30 -13.07 -3.68 -15.01
C GLN A 30 -11.59 -3.87 -15.36
N GLN A 31 -11.17 -3.45 -16.55
CA GLN A 31 -9.79 -3.56 -16.98
C GLN A 31 -8.86 -2.61 -16.21
N ALA A 32 -9.28 -1.37 -15.95
CA ALA A 32 -8.51 -0.45 -15.11
C ALA A 32 -8.37 -0.99 -13.69
N TRP A 33 -9.45 -1.54 -13.14
CA TRP A 33 -9.48 -2.13 -11.81
C TRP A 33 -8.56 -3.35 -11.67
N SER A 34 -8.54 -4.24 -12.68
CA SER A 34 -7.66 -5.41 -12.69
C SER A 34 -6.19 -5.02 -12.80
N ARG A 35 -5.85 -4.03 -13.63
CA ARG A 35 -4.49 -3.48 -13.74
C ARG A 35 -4.03 -2.87 -12.41
N GLN A 36 -4.88 -2.09 -11.75
CA GLN A 36 -4.57 -1.49 -10.45
C GLN A 36 -4.31 -2.56 -9.38
N THR A 37 -5.14 -3.61 -9.37
CA THR A 37 -4.98 -4.76 -8.46
C THR A 37 -3.67 -5.50 -8.71
N GLN A 38 -3.34 -5.77 -9.98
CA GLN A 38 -2.10 -6.44 -10.35
C GLN A 38 -0.86 -5.60 -9.99
N LEU A 39 -0.91 -4.28 -10.23
CA LEU A 39 0.17 -3.37 -9.83
C LEU A 39 0.35 -3.36 -8.31
N THR A 40 -0.75 -3.33 -7.56
CA THR A 40 -0.70 -3.39 -6.08
C THR A 40 -0.07 -4.69 -5.60
N ALA A 41 -0.42 -5.84 -6.18
CA ALA A 41 0.17 -7.13 -5.82
C ALA A 41 1.68 -7.18 -6.11
N ARG A 42 2.13 -6.62 -7.24
CA ARG A 42 3.56 -6.51 -7.56
C ARG A 42 4.29 -5.59 -6.61
N PHE A 43 3.66 -4.47 -6.24
CA PHE A 43 4.22 -3.55 -5.25
C PHE A 43 4.36 -4.23 -3.89
N GLU A 44 3.32 -4.95 -3.44
CA GLU A 44 3.38 -5.72 -2.21
C GLU A 44 4.50 -6.75 -2.22
N GLN A 45 4.65 -7.50 -3.32
CA GLN A 45 5.75 -8.47 -3.48
C GLN A 45 7.12 -7.78 -3.40
N CYS A 46 7.29 -6.61 -4.02
CA CYS A 46 8.52 -5.84 -3.93
C CYS A 46 8.80 -5.37 -2.50
N MET A 47 7.75 -4.96 -1.78
CA MET A 47 7.83 -4.52 -0.38
C MET A 47 8.13 -5.66 0.61
N GLU A 48 8.13 -6.92 0.19
CA GLU A 48 8.44 -8.05 1.08
C GLU A 48 9.81 -7.94 1.72
N GLN A 49 10.77 -7.23 1.12
CA GLN A 49 12.09 -6.96 1.71
C GLN A 49 12.11 -5.79 2.71
N ALA A 50 11.02 -5.04 2.87
CA ALA A 50 10.97 -3.92 3.80
C ALA A 50 11.10 -4.40 5.25
N PRO A 51 11.82 -3.66 6.12
CA PRO A 51 11.97 -4.00 7.53
C PRO A 51 10.65 -4.35 8.24
N PHE A 52 9.58 -3.57 8.03
CA PHE A 52 8.27 -3.88 8.64
C PHE A 52 7.62 -5.18 8.15
N LYS A 53 7.92 -5.65 6.93
CA LYS A 53 7.46 -6.96 6.46
C LYS A 53 8.30 -8.08 7.06
N GLN A 54 9.61 -7.86 7.21
CA GLN A 54 10.54 -8.84 7.77
C GLN A 54 10.30 -9.04 9.27
N SER A 55 10.12 -7.96 10.04
CA SER A 55 9.90 -8.05 11.48
C SER A 55 8.60 -8.78 11.85
N LEU A 56 7.58 -8.74 10.99
CA LEU A 56 6.33 -9.48 11.16
C LEU A 56 6.50 -11.00 10.94
N LYS A 57 7.54 -11.43 10.24
CA LYS A 57 7.81 -12.85 9.94
C LYS A 57 8.71 -13.50 10.99
N THR A 58 9.46 -12.70 11.74
CA THR A 58 10.38 -13.17 12.78
C THR A 58 9.65 -13.44 14.09
N ALA A 59 10.26 -14.29 14.92
CA ALA A 59 9.71 -14.61 16.24
C ALA A 59 9.61 -13.34 17.10
N GLN A 60 8.53 -13.22 17.87
CA GLN A 60 8.33 -12.10 18.77
C GLN A 60 9.38 -12.12 19.89
N PRO A 61 9.69 -10.96 20.51
CA PRO A 61 10.72 -10.85 21.54
C PRO A 61 10.53 -11.86 22.67
N GLU A 62 9.30 -12.16 23.07
CA GLU A 62 9.01 -13.06 24.21
C GLU A 62 9.48 -14.51 23.95
N HIS A 63 9.71 -14.87 22.69
CA HIS A 63 10.22 -16.19 22.30
C HIS A 63 11.74 -16.22 22.12
N GLN A 64 12.40 -15.05 22.10
CA GLN A 64 13.83 -14.92 21.86
C GLN A 64 14.59 -14.45 23.12
N LEU A 65 13.90 -13.75 24.02
CA LEU A 65 14.50 -13.17 25.22
C LEU A 65 14.43 -14.16 26.38
N GLN A 66 15.58 -14.37 27.01
CA GLN A 66 15.65 -15.12 28.26
C GLN A 66 15.30 -14.21 29.44
N PRO A 67 14.70 -14.74 30.53
CA PRO A 67 14.35 -13.95 31.70
C PRO A 67 15.50 -13.10 32.25
N ASP A 68 16.73 -13.65 32.25
CA ASP A 68 17.93 -12.99 32.75
C ASP A 68 18.37 -11.78 31.90
N ASP A 69 17.90 -11.68 30.64
CA ASP A 69 18.20 -10.59 29.72
C ASP A 69 17.13 -9.49 29.69
N LEU A 70 15.99 -9.69 30.37
CA LEU A 70 14.84 -8.77 30.31
C LEU A 70 15.17 -7.39 30.85
N GLN A 71 15.85 -7.30 32.01
CA GLN A 71 16.20 -6.01 32.59
C GLN A 71 17.06 -5.18 31.64
N ARG A 72 18.08 -5.82 31.03
CA ARG A 72 18.97 -5.17 30.05
C ARG A 72 18.18 -4.65 28.84
N HIS A 73 17.21 -5.42 28.36
CA HIS A 73 16.34 -5.03 27.25
C HIS A 73 15.45 -3.84 27.61
N PHE A 74 14.88 -3.82 28.82
CA PHE A 74 14.10 -2.67 29.29
C PHE A 74 14.96 -1.41 29.46
N ASP A 75 16.19 -1.55 29.97
CA ASP A 75 17.12 -0.43 30.09
C ASP A 75 17.49 0.13 28.71
N GLN A 76 17.73 -0.75 27.72
CA GLN A 76 17.97 -0.34 26.33
C GLN A 76 16.75 0.36 25.72
N PHE A 77 15.55 -0.18 25.97
CA PHE A 77 14.29 0.43 25.53
C PHE A 77 14.17 1.86 26.08
N ASN A 78 14.30 2.01 27.40
CA ASN A 78 14.18 3.30 28.08
C ASN A 78 15.20 4.30 27.56
N LYS A 79 16.46 3.89 27.41
CA LYS A 79 17.52 4.76 26.88
C LYS A 79 17.19 5.27 25.47
N MET A 80 16.69 4.40 24.59
CA MET A 80 16.30 4.81 23.23
C MET A 80 15.10 5.76 23.25
N TYR A 81 14.09 5.45 24.07
CA TYR A 81 12.90 6.29 24.23
C TYR A 81 13.27 7.68 24.77
N GLU A 82 14.08 7.75 25.82
CA GLU A 82 14.55 9.03 26.40
C GLU A 82 15.35 9.86 25.40
N SER A 83 16.17 9.21 24.56
CA SER A 83 17.00 9.92 23.57
C SER A 83 16.23 10.42 22.34
N THR A 84 15.14 9.74 21.94
CA THR A 84 14.43 10.04 20.69
C THR A 84 13.02 10.58 20.90
N GLY A 85 12.45 10.42 22.09
CA GLY A 85 11.04 10.68 22.38
C GLY A 85 10.06 9.70 21.71
N LEU A 86 10.55 8.64 21.05
CA LEU A 86 9.74 7.68 20.31
C LEU A 86 10.00 6.26 20.81
N PRO A 87 8.97 5.41 20.88
CA PRO A 87 9.15 4.03 21.31
C PRO A 87 10.03 3.28 20.27
N PRO A 88 11.13 2.63 20.68
CA PRO A 88 11.92 1.81 19.77
C PRO A 88 11.10 0.60 19.29
N ILE A 89 11.50 0.05 18.15
CA ILE A 89 10.81 -1.04 17.46
C ILE A 89 11.67 -2.29 17.54
N TRP A 90 11.04 -3.45 17.71
CA TRP A 90 11.71 -4.73 17.49
C TRP A 90 11.78 -5.03 15.98
N ASP A 91 12.99 -5.11 15.42
CA ASP A 91 13.19 -5.40 13.99
C ASP A 91 13.10 -6.90 13.65
N GLY A 92 12.93 -7.75 14.67
CA GLY A 92 12.98 -9.21 14.57
C GLY A 92 14.16 -9.82 15.31
N HIS A 93 15.16 -9.02 15.64
CA HIS A 93 16.39 -9.44 16.31
C HIS A 93 16.79 -8.54 17.48
N GLN A 94 16.51 -7.23 17.39
CA GLN A 94 16.90 -6.25 18.39
C GLN A 94 15.97 -5.03 18.39
N LEU A 95 16.11 -4.21 19.43
CA LEU A 95 15.50 -2.88 19.48
C LEU A 95 16.27 -1.93 18.56
N VAL A 96 15.54 -1.27 17.66
CA VAL A 96 16.03 -0.22 16.76
C VAL A 96 15.22 1.06 16.92
N ALA A 97 15.83 2.20 16.58
CA ALA A 97 15.15 3.48 16.63
C ALA A 97 13.99 3.54 15.62
N TRP A 98 12.81 4.00 16.06
CA TRP A 98 11.60 4.13 15.24
C TRP A 98 11.85 4.82 13.91
N THR A 99 12.58 5.94 13.95
CA THR A 99 12.87 6.77 12.77
C THR A 99 13.74 6.05 11.76
N THR A 100 14.72 5.27 12.22
CA THR A 100 15.61 4.50 11.34
C THR A 100 14.83 3.38 10.66
N PHE A 101 14.07 2.61 11.44
CA PHE A 101 13.25 1.52 10.92
C PHE A 101 12.25 1.96 9.83
N HIS A 102 11.57 3.08 10.05
CA HIS A 102 10.63 3.63 9.07
C HIS A 102 11.34 4.23 7.86
N ARG A 103 12.47 4.91 8.06
CA ARG A 103 13.30 5.44 6.97
C ARG A 103 13.71 4.32 6.02
N ASP A 104 14.27 3.24 6.55
CA ASP A 104 14.77 2.12 5.76
C ASP A 104 13.63 1.42 5.01
N SER A 105 12.45 1.32 5.63
CA SER A 105 11.22 0.84 4.98
C SER A 105 10.77 1.73 3.81
N ILE A 106 10.90 3.05 3.95
CA ILE A 106 10.57 3.99 2.88
C ILE A 106 11.61 3.94 1.76
N GLN A 107 12.88 3.68 2.05
CA GLN A 107 13.91 3.48 1.02
C GLN A 107 13.61 2.26 0.14
N VAL A 108 13.11 1.17 0.74
CA VAL A 108 12.60 0.03 -0.03
C VAL A 108 11.40 0.45 -0.89
N ALA A 109 10.44 1.20 -0.34
CA ALA A 109 9.29 1.70 -1.10
C ALA A 109 9.71 2.60 -2.28
N LYS A 110 10.71 3.47 -2.10
CA LYS A 110 11.30 4.31 -3.16
C LYS A 110 11.83 3.45 -4.31
N ALA A 111 12.62 2.42 -4.00
CA ALA A 111 13.12 1.49 -5.01
C ALA A 111 12.00 0.74 -5.72
N CYS A 112 10.96 0.32 -4.99
CA CYS A 112 9.79 -0.34 -5.56
C CYS A 112 8.95 0.57 -6.46
N HIS A 113 8.82 1.86 -6.12
CA HIS A 113 8.18 2.84 -6.99
C HIS A 113 8.93 3.01 -8.30
N GLN A 114 10.26 3.13 -8.23
CA GLN A 114 11.10 3.27 -9.41
C GLN A 114 11.02 2.04 -10.32
N SER A 115 11.12 0.83 -9.75
CA SER A 115 11.11 -0.42 -10.53
C SER A 115 9.76 -0.73 -11.18
N LEU A 116 8.66 -0.30 -10.56
CA LEU A 116 7.30 -0.53 -11.04
C LEU A 116 6.68 0.69 -11.75
N ASN A 117 7.45 1.78 -11.91
CA ASN A 117 7.00 3.04 -12.50
C ASN A 117 5.73 3.60 -11.84
N ILE A 118 5.74 3.67 -10.50
CA ILE A 118 4.66 4.24 -9.67
C ILE A 118 5.04 5.68 -9.33
N GLU A 119 4.24 6.63 -9.81
CA GLU A 119 4.44 8.07 -9.58
C GLU A 119 3.42 8.63 -8.57
N ARG A 120 2.17 8.14 -8.65
CA ARG A 120 1.03 8.58 -7.84
C ARG A 120 0.42 7.37 -7.12
N PRO A 121 1.08 6.85 -6.08
CA PRO A 121 0.67 5.63 -5.37
C PRO A 121 -0.76 5.71 -4.84
N GLN A 122 -1.22 6.88 -4.39
CA GLN A 122 -2.60 7.05 -3.90
C GLN A 122 -3.67 6.81 -4.99
N GLN A 123 -3.31 6.97 -6.26
CA GLN A 123 -4.20 6.77 -7.41
C GLN A 123 -3.95 5.41 -8.09
N GLN A 124 -2.71 4.91 -8.04
CA GLN A 124 -2.26 3.71 -8.75
C GLN A 124 -2.31 2.43 -7.90
N LEU A 125 -2.21 2.55 -6.57
CA LEU A 125 -2.23 1.44 -5.63
C LEU A 125 -3.54 1.38 -4.87
N ARG A 126 -3.78 0.27 -4.17
CA ARG A 126 -4.99 0.02 -3.38
C ARG A 126 -4.65 -0.27 -1.92
N GLY A 127 -5.65 -0.15 -1.05
CA GLY A 127 -5.58 -0.58 0.34
C GLY A 127 -4.53 0.20 1.15
N THR A 128 -3.74 -0.53 1.95
CA THR A 128 -2.70 0.06 2.82
C THR A 128 -1.62 0.81 2.05
N TYR A 129 -1.37 0.43 0.79
CA TYR A 129 -0.38 1.06 -0.07
C TYR A 129 -0.87 2.32 -0.79
N ALA A 130 -2.17 2.63 -0.70
CA ALA A 130 -2.71 3.92 -1.16
C ALA A 130 -2.63 5.02 -0.09
N LYS A 131 -2.09 4.73 1.11
CA LYS A 131 -2.00 5.70 2.20
C LYS A 131 -0.93 6.78 1.93
N PRO A 132 -1.08 8.00 2.49
CA PRO A 132 -0.17 9.11 2.24
C PRO A 132 1.29 8.88 2.63
N VAL A 133 1.59 7.94 3.53
CA VAL A 133 2.98 7.62 3.93
C VAL A 133 3.84 7.11 2.76
N TRP A 134 3.20 6.54 1.73
CA TRP A 134 3.88 6.07 0.53
C TRP A 134 3.96 7.16 -0.55
N ASP A 135 3.34 8.32 -0.34
CA ASP A 135 3.31 9.38 -1.34
C ASP A 135 4.66 10.10 -1.42
N PRO A 136 5.26 10.23 -2.63
CA PRO A 136 6.45 11.04 -2.86
C PRO A 136 6.38 12.48 -2.35
N ASP A 137 5.17 13.05 -2.31
CA ASP A 137 4.90 14.41 -1.86
C ASP A 137 4.62 14.51 -0.35
N SER A 138 4.65 13.40 0.39
CA SER A 138 4.51 13.44 1.84
C SER A 138 5.79 13.92 2.53
N ALA A 139 5.63 14.60 3.66
CA ALA A 139 6.77 15.03 4.47
C ALA A 139 7.60 13.82 4.97
N ILE A 140 6.93 12.73 5.32
CA ILE A 140 7.58 11.50 5.78
C ILE A 140 8.45 10.92 4.67
N TRP A 141 7.96 10.87 3.42
CA TRP A 141 8.74 10.37 2.29
C TRP A 141 9.95 11.23 1.95
N ARG A 142 9.78 12.56 1.93
CA ARG A 142 10.88 13.49 1.59
C ARG A 142 11.97 13.53 2.66
N ASN A 143 11.60 13.30 3.92
CA ASN A 143 12.52 13.32 5.05
C ASN A 143 13.12 11.95 5.37
N SER A 144 12.85 10.94 4.54
CA SER A 144 13.37 9.56 4.68
C SER A 144 14.48 9.27 3.68
#